data_AF-A0A381J9Y0-F1
#
_entry.id   AF-A0A381J9Y0-F1
#
_cell.length_a   1.000
_cell.length_b   1.000
_cell.length_c   1.000
_cell.angle_alpha   90.00
_cell.angle_beta   90.00
_cell.angle_gamma   90.00
#
_symmetry.space_group_name_H-M   'P 1'
#
loop_
_entity.id
_entity.type
_entity.pdbx_description
1 polymer ?
#
loop_
_entity_poly.entity_id
_entity_poly.type
_entity_poly.pdbx_seq_one_letter_code
_entity_poly.pdbx_strand_id
1 'polypeptide(L)'
;MKKKAEILIVFNILFYVFIFIHKYYTNDDVPQVLFYMALSFSSIFLEETFKNKIKELEVYLLIDFLLRIGVLILHLTVLIFKIDISKVSLITAILFMFNIILEVIILEKVKNISEDKSEIVNQKDINKFIEDFKSRKLNYYAMGTDLKDEMAFMINALEISGKGTIVIIILSILVFISRFIYANLVKLMFIPILLIILLLHILFKLSHQTISIAYKNNEHKSMRNYIDIITFVIGYIILFCEETIFYGKMGYLHISILVVGAIFFVPTFSTKYIIKKKSEDIYRKYKRCIQ
;
A
#
# COMPACT_ATOMS: atom_id res chain seq x y z
N MET A 1 9.69 -4.99 18.32
CA MET A 1 9.70 -3.61 17.79
C MET A 1 11.10 -3.02 17.59
N LYS A 2 12.07 -3.32 18.48
CA LYS A 2 13.43 -2.75 18.43
C LYS A 2 14.15 -2.90 17.07
N LYS A 3 14.21 -4.12 16.51
CA LYS A 3 14.81 -4.36 15.18
C LYS A 3 14.19 -3.51 14.06
N LYS A 4 12.88 -3.26 14.14
CA LYS A 4 12.17 -2.46 13.14
C LYS A 4 12.51 -0.97 13.27
N ALA A 5 12.71 -0.47 14.49
CA ALA A 5 13.18 0.89 14.73
C ALA A 5 14.63 1.09 14.26
N GLU A 6 15.51 0.09 14.43
CA GLU A 6 16.87 0.11 13.86
C GLU A 6 16.85 0.15 12.32
N ILE A 7 15.94 -0.61 11.70
CA ILE A 7 15.72 -0.59 10.25
C ILE A 7 15.19 0.77 9.78
N LEU A 8 14.33 1.44 10.57
CA LEU A 8 13.80 2.77 10.24
C LEU A 8 14.92 3.80 10.04
N ILE A 9 15.91 3.82 10.94
CA ILE A 9 17.09 4.69 10.85
C ILE A 9 17.84 4.47 9.54
N VAL A 10 18.04 3.21 9.15
CA VAL A 10 18.72 2.88 7.89
C VAL A 10 17.95 3.43 6.70
N PHE A 11 16.63 3.20 6.65
CA PHE A 11 15.80 3.73 5.57
C PHE A 11 15.77 5.25 5.53
N ASN A 12 15.86 5.91 6.68
CA ASN A 12 15.92 7.35 6.72
C ASN A 12 17.24 7.90 6.17
N ILE A 13 18.37 7.37 6.61
CA ILE A 13 19.68 7.72 6.04
C ILE A 13 19.65 7.49 4.52
N LEU A 14 19.14 6.34 4.07
CA LEU A 14 19.00 6.04 2.64
C LEU A 14 18.10 7.04 1.91
N PHE A 15 16.97 7.46 2.49
CA PHE A 15 16.09 8.48 1.91
C PHE A 15 16.86 9.78 1.60
N TYR A 16 17.60 10.31 2.57
CA TYR A 16 18.38 11.54 2.38
C TYR A 16 19.55 11.35 1.41
N VAL A 17 20.23 10.20 1.47
CA VAL A 17 21.29 9.85 0.51
C VAL A 17 20.75 9.80 -0.92
N PHE A 18 19.60 9.17 -1.14
CA PHE A 18 18.99 9.09 -2.47
C PHE A 18 18.46 10.43 -2.97
N ILE A 19 17.94 11.30 -2.09
CA ILE A 19 17.63 12.69 -2.46
C ILE A 19 18.90 13.44 -2.90
N PHE A 20 19.99 13.29 -2.17
CA PHE A 20 21.26 13.91 -2.51
C PHE A 20 21.82 13.37 -3.83
N ILE A 21 21.74 12.06 -4.09
CA ILE A 21 22.17 11.45 -5.36
C ILE A 21 21.27 11.93 -6.51
N HIS A 22 19.95 11.90 -6.36
CA HIS A 22 18.99 12.32 -7.39
C HIS A 22 19.24 13.75 -7.87
N LYS A 23 19.68 14.62 -6.95
CA LYS A 23 20.05 16.01 -7.28
C LYS A 23 21.17 16.11 -8.33
N TYR A 24 22.15 15.20 -8.34
CA TYR A 24 23.22 15.18 -9.34
C TYR A 24 22.86 14.35 -10.58
N TYR A 25 21.92 13.42 -10.43
CA TYR A 25 21.45 12.53 -11.49
C TYR A 25 19.96 12.72 -11.75
N THR A 26 19.53 13.97 -12.03
CA THR A 26 18.10 14.33 -12.16
C THR A 26 17.39 13.69 -13.34
N ASN A 27 18.14 13.12 -14.27
CA ASN A 27 17.61 12.40 -15.44
C ASN A 27 17.55 10.88 -15.20
N ASP A 28 18.02 10.41 -14.04
CA ASP A 28 17.95 9.01 -13.66
C ASP A 28 16.77 8.80 -12.71
N ASP A 29 15.86 7.92 -13.11
CA ASP A 29 14.67 7.57 -12.31
C ASP A 29 15.03 6.70 -11.10
N VAL A 30 16.20 6.03 -11.11
CA VAL A 30 16.58 5.06 -10.06
C VAL A 30 16.67 5.72 -8.68
N PRO A 31 17.42 6.82 -8.47
CA PRO A 31 17.43 7.51 -7.18
C PRO A 31 16.03 8.00 -6.76
N GLN A 32 15.18 8.38 -7.72
CA GLN A 32 13.82 8.83 -7.45
C GLN A 32 12.96 7.71 -6.86
N VAL A 33 12.96 6.56 -7.53
CA VAL A 33 12.28 5.34 -7.07
C VAL A 33 12.79 4.93 -5.69
N LEU A 34 14.10 4.96 -5.47
CA LEU A 34 14.72 4.51 -4.22
C LEU A 34 14.36 5.39 -3.01
N PHE A 35 14.32 6.71 -3.15
CA PHE A 35 13.86 7.55 -2.03
C PHE A 35 12.35 7.36 -1.77
N TYR A 36 11.53 7.13 -2.80
CA TYR A 36 10.11 6.84 -2.60
C TYR A 36 9.87 5.50 -1.91
N MET A 37 10.69 4.48 -2.22
CA MET A 37 10.69 3.21 -1.48
C MET A 37 11.07 3.42 -0.02
N ALA A 38 12.14 4.19 0.25
CA ALA A 38 12.58 4.50 1.60
C ALA A 38 11.51 5.28 2.40
N LEU A 39 10.82 6.22 1.77
CA LEU A 39 9.67 6.91 2.35
C LEU A 39 8.52 5.94 2.66
N SER A 40 8.22 5.01 1.75
CA SER A 40 7.17 4.00 1.94
C SER A 40 7.47 3.05 3.10
N PHE A 41 8.73 2.73 3.36
CA PHE A 41 9.10 1.92 4.54
C PHE A 41 8.82 2.63 5.86
N SER A 42 8.94 3.96 5.89
CA SER A 42 8.65 4.74 7.10
C SER A 42 7.17 4.77 7.46
N SER A 43 6.29 4.81 6.46
CA SER A 43 4.84 4.79 6.68
C SER A 43 4.36 3.44 7.23
N ILE A 44 5.00 2.33 6.83
CA ILE A 44 4.72 1.00 7.39
C ILE A 44 4.98 0.97 8.91
N PHE A 45 6.07 1.60 9.37
CA PHE A 45 6.40 1.66 10.79
C PHE A 45 5.43 2.53 11.60
N LEU A 46 5.02 3.66 11.02
CA LEU A 46 3.98 4.53 11.58
C LEU A 46 2.65 3.77 11.72
N GLU A 47 2.21 3.04 10.69
CA GLU A 47 0.99 2.24 10.71
C GLU A 47 1.00 1.18 11.82
N GLU A 48 2.14 0.50 12.03
CA GLU A 48 2.26 -0.51 13.06
C GLU A 48 2.17 0.07 14.49
N THR A 49 2.68 1.29 14.69
CA THR A 49 2.59 1.97 15.99
C THR A 49 1.15 2.39 16.30
N PHE A 50 0.43 2.93 15.30
CA PHE A 50 -1.01 3.20 15.44
C PHE A 50 -1.80 1.94 15.74
N LYS A 51 -1.46 0.81 15.11
CA LYS A 51 -2.10 -0.48 15.38
C LYS A 51 -1.89 -0.94 16.82
N ASN A 52 -0.69 -0.72 17.37
CA ASN A 52 -0.35 -1.10 18.74
C ASN A 52 -0.77 -0.03 19.78
N LYS A 53 -1.39 1.07 19.36
CA LYS A 53 -1.90 2.18 20.20
C LYS A 53 -0.85 2.79 21.13
N ILE A 54 0.41 2.86 20.70
CA ILE A 54 1.49 3.43 21.51
C ILE A 54 1.50 4.94 21.30
N LYS A 55 0.56 5.64 21.94
CA LYS A 55 0.31 7.09 21.78
C LYS A 55 1.56 7.95 21.88
N GLU A 56 2.49 7.59 22.76
CA GLU A 56 3.73 8.35 22.92
C GLU A 56 4.65 8.29 21.70
N LEU A 57 4.68 7.18 20.96
CA LEU A 57 5.52 7.03 19.76
C LEU A 57 4.84 7.59 18.50
N GLU A 58 3.50 7.59 18.47
CA GLU A 58 2.71 8.06 17.32
C GLU A 58 3.06 9.50 16.93
N VAL A 59 3.21 10.40 17.91
CA VAL A 59 3.52 11.82 17.63
C VAL A 59 4.91 11.98 17.01
N TYR A 60 5.94 11.33 17.56
CA TYR A 60 7.29 11.44 17.03
C TYR A 60 7.40 10.84 15.62
N LEU A 61 6.76 9.70 15.39
CA LEU A 61 6.74 9.07 14.06
C LEU A 61 5.96 9.88 13.03
N LEU A 62 4.89 10.55 13.45
CA LEU A 62 4.14 11.44 12.56
C LEU A 62 4.99 12.66 12.19
N ILE A 63 5.66 13.29 13.16
CA ILE A 63 6.54 14.44 12.91
C ILE A 63 7.68 14.02 11.97
N ASP A 64 8.31 12.89 12.26
CA ASP A 64 9.38 12.31 11.44
C ASP A 64 8.93 12.07 9.99
N PHE A 65 7.77 11.45 9.78
CA PHE A 65 7.19 11.23 8.47
C PHE A 65 6.84 12.54 7.74
N LEU A 66 6.25 13.52 8.45
CA LEU A 66 5.92 14.83 7.90
C LEU A 66 7.16 15.61 7.49
N LEU A 67 8.25 15.52 8.24
CA LEU A 67 9.53 16.13 7.87
C LEU A 67 10.06 15.54 6.55
N ARG A 68 9.99 14.21 6.38
CA ARG A 68 10.41 13.57 5.12
C ARG A 68 9.53 13.99 3.95
N ILE A 69 8.22 14.10 4.15
CA ILE A 69 7.31 14.69 3.14
C ILE A 69 7.72 16.13 2.83
N GLY A 70 8.01 16.95 3.85
CA GLY A 70 8.44 18.33 3.67
C GLY A 70 9.73 18.44 2.86
N VAL A 71 10.73 17.59 3.15
CA VAL A 71 11.98 17.49 2.38
C VAL A 71 11.71 17.08 0.94
N LEU A 72 10.82 16.12 0.72
CA LEU A 72 10.45 15.69 -0.62
C LEU A 72 9.78 16.82 -1.42
N ILE A 73 8.83 17.54 -0.83
CA ILE A 73 8.16 18.68 -1.47
C ILE A 73 9.19 19.78 -1.78
N LEU A 74 10.08 20.09 -0.84
CA LEU A 74 11.15 21.06 -1.04
C LEU A 74 12.05 20.63 -2.21
N HIS A 75 12.48 19.37 -2.25
CA HIS A 75 13.31 18.81 -3.33
C HIS A 75 12.64 18.93 -4.69
N LEU A 76 11.37 18.53 -4.82
CA LEU A 76 10.61 18.64 -6.06
C LEU A 76 10.42 20.10 -6.49
N THR A 77 10.12 20.99 -5.54
CA THR A 77 9.98 22.44 -5.79
C THR A 77 11.27 23.02 -6.37
N VAL A 78 12.42 22.61 -5.83
CA VAL A 78 13.73 23.10 -6.25
C VAL A 78 14.08 22.64 -7.66
N LEU A 79 13.72 21.39 -8.00
CA LEU A 79 13.87 20.88 -9.36
C LEU A 79 12.96 21.62 -10.36
N ILE A 80 11.70 21.88 -9.99
CA ILE A 80 10.72 22.59 -10.84
C ILE A 80 11.14 24.05 -11.10
N PHE A 81 11.46 24.78 -10.03
CA PHE A 81 11.73 26.23 -10.10
C PHE A 81 13.21 26.57 -10.33
N LYS A 82 14.08 25.56 -10.48
CA LYS A 82 15.53 25.74 -10.68
C LYS A 82 16.17 26.67 -9.64
N ILE A 83 15.75 26.53 -8.38
CA ILE A 83 16.23 27.35 -7.26
C ILE A 83 17.70 27.04 -6.98
N ASP A 84 18.45 28.03 -6.47
CA ASP A 84 19.85 27.84 -6.07
C ASP A 84 20.01 26.67 -5.11
N ILE A 85 20.71 25.67 -5.63
CA ILE A 85 21.00 24.38 -5.03
C ILE A 85 21.69 24.50 -3.67
N SER A 86 22.52 25.52 -3.47
CA SER A 86 23.39 25.62 -2.29
C SER A 86 22.59 25.89 -1.02
N LYS A 87 21.61 26.80 -1.09
CA LYS A 87 20.74 27.16 0.04
C LYS A 87 19.81 26.02 0.43
N VAL A 88 19.28 25.31 -0.56
CA VAL A 88 18.39 24.16 -0.37
C VAL A 88 19.14 23.01 0.30
N SER A 89 20.38 22.76 -0.13
CA SER A 89 21.21 21.67 0.43
C SER A 89 21.47 21.89 1.92
N LEU A 90 21.68 23.14 2.34
CA LEU A 90 21.82 23.49 3.76
C LEU A 90 20.52 23.20 4.54
N ILE A 91 19.36 23.59 4.01
CA ILE A 91 18.06 23.32 4.63
C ILE A 91 17.81 21.82 4.74
N THR A 92 18.06 21.05 3.67
CA THR A 92 17.94 19.59 3.68
C THR A 92 18.86 18.94 4.70
N ALA A 93 20.10 19.42 4.85
CA ALA A 93 21.03 18.92 5.86
C ALA A 93 20.55 19.21 7.29
N ILE A 94 20.01 20.41 7.55
CA ILE A 94 19.41 20.75 8.85
C ILE A 94 18.22 19.83 9.15
N LEU A 95 17.34 19.61 8.17
CA LEU A 95 16.19 18.72 8.31
C LEU A 95 16.63 17.27 8.54
N PHE A 96 17.70 16.80 7.88
CA PHE A 96 18.30 15.49 8.12
C PHE A 96 18.78 15.34 9.55
N MET A 97 19.54 16.31 10.07
CA MET A 97 20.01 16.28 11.46
C MET A 97 18.85 16.22 12.45
N PHE A 98 17.78 16.99 12.20
CA PHE A 98 16.59 16.95 13.04
C PHE A 98 15.87 15.59 12.97
N ASN A 99 15.80 14.98 11.78
CA ASN A 99 15.24 13.64 11.59
C ASN A 99 16.03 12.58 12.37
N ILE A 100 17.37 12.60 12.30
CA ILE A 100 18.23 11.68 13.07
C ILE A 100 18.00 11.84 14.59
N ILE A 101 17.86 13.07 15.10
CA ILE A 101 17.55 13.32 16.52
C ILE A 101 16.22 12.67 16.90
N LEU A 102 15.17 12.84 16.08
CA LEU A 102 13.87 12.19 16.32
C LEU A 102 13.98 10.68 16.33
N GLU A 103 14.74 10.09 15.42
CA GLU A 103 14.91 8.64 15.37
C GLU A 103 15.65 8.06 16.57
N VAL A 104 16.66 8.78 17.10
CA VAL A 104 17.32 8.41 18.35
C VAL A 104 16.31 8.41 19.51
N ILE A 105 15.46 9.43 19.61
CA ILE A 105 14.39 9.51 20.62
C ILE A 105 13.40 8.34 20.47
N ILE A 106 12.99 8.01 19.24
CA ILE A 106 12.12 6.86 18.95
C ILE A 106 12.78 5.56 19.39
N LEU A 107 14.06 5.35 19.08
CA LEU A 107 14.78 4.14 19.43
C LEU A 107 14.88 3.95 20.95
N GLU A 108 15.14 5.01 21.71
CA GLU A 108 15.16 4.96 23.18
C GLU A 108 13.80 4.61 23.75
N LYS A 109 12.73 5.26 23.26
CA LYS A 109 11.37 4.95 23.70
C LYS A 109 10.96 3.52 23.38
N VAL A 110 11.34 2.99 22.22
CA VAL A 110 11.05 1.60 21.82
C VAL A 110 11.78 0.57 22.70
N LYS A 111 12.99 0.86 23.20
CA LYS A 111 13.71 -0.05 24.11
C LYS A 111 12.98 -0.28 25.43
N ASN A 112 12.14 0.67 25.85
CA ASN A 112 11.43 0.64 27.12
C ASN A 112 10.05 -0.03 27.04
N ILE A 113 9.64 -0.51 25.86
CA ILE A 113 8.32 -1.14 25.65
C ILE A 113 8.47 -2.67 25.70
N SER A 114 7.73 -3.31 26.60
CA SER A 114 7.63 -4.77 26.67
C SER A 114 6.97 -5.33 25.40
N GLU A 115 7.62 -6.27 24.72
CA GLU A 115 7.07 -6.90 23.52
C GLU A 115 5.90 -7.82 23.87
N ASP A 116 4.67 -7.39 23.57
CA ASP A 116 3.50 -8.27 23.65
C ASP A 116 3.52 -9.25 22.46
N LYS A 117 3.76 -10.53 22.75
CA LYS A 117 3.87 -11.58 21.74
C LYS A 117 2.47 -12.02 21.32
N SER A 118 1.83 -11.26 20.44
CA SER A 118 0.66 -11.78 19.73
C SER A 118 1.04 -13.01 18.89
N GLU A 119 0.28 -14.09 19.01
CA GLU A 119 0.52 -15.35 18.29
C GLU A 119 0.47 -15.07 16.76
N ILE A 120 1.62 -15.21 16.11
CA ILE A 120 1.77 -14.98 14.66
C ILE A 120 1.08 -16.15 13.94
N VAL A 121 -0.01 -15.85 13.26
CA VAL A 121 -0.69 -16.84 12.40
C VAL A 121 0.09 -16.95 11.09
N ASN A 122 0.62 -18.13 10.77
CA ASN A 122 1.35 -18.34 9.53
C ASN A 122 0.39 -18.48 8.35
N GLN A 123 0.72 -17.90 7.19
CA GLN A 123 -0.09 -18.00 5.98
C GLN A 123 -0.27 -19.45 5.53
N LYS A 124 0.73 -20.31 5.77
CA LYS A 124 0.64 -21.75 5.49
C LYS A 124 -0.48 -22.42 6.29
N ASP A 125 -0.67 -22.03 7.54
CA ASP A 125 -1.69 -22.59 8.42
C ASP A 125 -3.09 -22.17 7.96
N ILE A 126 -3.26 -20.91 7.54
CA ILE A 126 -4.50 -20.41 6.95
C ILE A 126 -4.83 -21.16 5.65
N ASN A 127 -3.84 -21.37 4.77
CA ASN A 127 -4.06 -22.05 3.50
C ASN A 127 -4.47 -23.52 3.73
N LYS A 128 -3.77 -24.23 4.63
CA LYS A 128 -4.12 -25.59 5.01
C LYS A 128 -5.53 -25.67 5.62
N PHE A 129 -5.86 -24.72 6.48
CA PHE A 129 -7.20 -24.60 7.08
C PHE A 129 -8.31 -24.39 6.04
N ILE A 130 -8.09 -23.55 5.03
CA ILE A 130 -9.03 -23.35 3.92
C ILE A 130 -9.20 -24.63 3.10
N GLU A 131 -8.11 -25.35 2.84
CA GLU A 131 -8.13 -26.62 2.10
C GLU A 131 -8.88 -27.71 2.87
N ASP A 132 -8.63 -27.84 4.17
CA ASP A 132 -9.32 -28.77 5.06
C ASP A 132 -10.83 -28.46 5.14
N PHE A 133 -11.21 -27.18 5.11
CA PHE A 133 -12.63 -26.78 5.04
C PHE A 133 -13.29 -27.17 3.71
N LYS A 134 -12.63 -26.89 2.58
CA LYS A 134 -13.17 -27.22 1.25
C LYS A 134 -13.29 -28.73 1.04
N SER A 135 -12.35 -29.49 1.58
CA SER A 135 -12.32 -30.96 1.51
C SER A 135 -13.19 -31.65 2.58
N ARG A 136 -13.96 -30.89 3.37
CA ARG A 136 -14.83 -31.40 4.45
C ARG A 136 -14.11 -32.22 5.53
N LYS A 137 -12.81 -31.99 5.72
CA LYS A 137 -11.98 -32.68 6.73
C LYS A 137 -12.10 -32.07 8.12
N LEU A 138 -12.71 -30.89 8.25
CA LEU A 138 -12.91 -30.25 9.55
C LEU A 138 -14.05 -30.93 10.32
N ASN A 139 -13.87 -31.05 11.64
CA ASN A 139 -14.87 -31.64 12.52
C ASN A 139 -16.06 -30.67 12.73
N TYR A 140 -17.02 -30.70 11.81
CA TYR A 140 -18.18 -29.79 11.79
C TYR A 140 -19.06 -29.90 13.04
N TYR A 141 -19.06 -31.05 13.73
CA TYR A 141 -19.81 -31.25 14.97
C TYR A 141 -19.26 -30.43 16.14
N ALA A 142 -17.94 -30.22 16.20
CA ALA A 142 -17.30 -29.39 17.23
C ALA A 142 -17.39 -27.88 16.93
N MET A 143 -17.73 -27.52 15.68
CA MET A 143 -17.58 -26.15 15.16
C MET A 143 -18.84 -25.27 15.34
N GLY A 144 -20.02 -25.88 15.44
CA GLY A 144 -21.31 -25.17 15.41
C GLY A 144 -21.69 -24.64 14.02
N THR A 145 -22.98 -24.43 13.77
CA THR A 145 -23.51 -23.95 12.47
C THR A 145 -23.06 -22.53 12.15
N ASP A 146 -23.00 -21.67 13.17
CA ASP A 146 -22.71 -20.24 12.99
C ASP A 146 -21.26 -20.01 12.55
N LEU A 147 -20.30 -20.70 13.17
CA LEU A 147 -18.88 -20.59 12.79
C LEU A 147 -18.62 -21.18 11.39
N LYS A 148 -19.37 -22.23 11.02
CA LYS A 148 -19.31 -22.83 9.68
C LYS A 148 -19.79 -21.86 8.61
N ASP A 149 -20.89 -21.16 8.85
CA ASP A 149 -21.44 -20.18 7.91
C ASP A 149 -20.57 -18.92 7.82
N GLU A 150 -20.05 -18.43 8.96
CA GLU A 150 -19.03 -17.37 9.00
C GLU A 150 -17.79 -17.75 8.18
N MET A 151 -17.35 -19.01 8.28
CA MET A 151 -16.18 -19.50 7.57
C MET A 151 -16.41 -19.65 6.06
N ALA A 152 -17.54 -20.24 5.65
CA ALA A 152 -17.90 -20.34 4.24
C ALA A 152 -17.96 -18.94 3.59
N PHE A 153 -18.57 -17.99 4.30
CA PHE A 153 -18.67 -16.61 3.87
C PHE A 153 -17.29 -15.94 3.71
N MET A 154 -16.37 -16.17 4.64
CA MET A 154 -15.02 -15.59 4.57
C MET A 154 -14.12 -16.24 3.52
N ILE A 155 -14.24 -17.55 3.27
CA ILE A 155 -13.53 -18.20 2.16
C ILE A 155 -13.97 -17.62 0.82
N ASN A 156 -15.28 -17.45 0.63
CA ASN A 156 -15.82 -16.81 -0.58
C ASN A 156 -15.28 -15.37 -0.72
N ALA A 157 -15.19 -14.61 0.37
CA ALA A 157 -14.60 -13.27 0.37
C ALA A 157 -13.14 -13.25 -0.08
N LEU A 158 -12.32 -14.20 0.39
CA LEU A 158 -10.93 -14.34 -0.02
C LEU A 158 -10.81 -14.69 -1.51
N GLU A 159 -11.66 -15.57 -2.02
CA GLU A 159 -11.68 -15.92 -3.44
C GLU A 159 -12.05 -14.74 -4.34
N ILE A 160 -13.09 -14.00 -3.98
CA ILE A 160 -13.52 -12.79 -4.72
C ILE A 160 -12.41 -11.73 -4.69
N SER A 161 -11.78 -11.52 -3.53
CA SER A 161 -10.62 -10.63 -3.38
C SER A 161 -9.44 -11.06 -4.24
N GLY A 162 -9.17 -12.37 -4.32
CA GLY A 162 -8.15 -12.96 -5.19
C GLY A 162 -8.43 -12.70 -6.68
N LYS A 163 -9.66 -12.95 -7.13
CA LYS A 163 -10.11 -12.62 -8.51
C LYS A 163 -9.93 -11.13 -8.81
N GLY A 164 -10.29 -10.25 -7.87
CA GLY A 164 -10.07 -8.82 -8.01
C GLY A 164 -8.60 -8.46 -8.15
N THR A 165 -7.69 -9.15 -7.46
CA THR A 165 -6.25 -8.96 -7.60
C THR A 165 -5.74 -9.34 -8.99
N ILE A 166 -6.23 -10.44 -9.56
CA ILE A 166 -5.90 -10.84 -10.93
C ILE A 166 -6.33 -9.76 -11.92
N VAL A 167 -7.53 -9.20 -11.77
CA VAL A 167 -8.02 -8.10 -12.63
C VAL A 167 -7.13 -6.86 -12.53
N ILE A 168 -6.69 -6.48 -11.32
CA ILE A 168 -5.75 -5.36 -11.13
C ILE A 168 -4.42 -5.62 -11.85
N ILE A 169 -3.87 -6.84 -11.74
CA ILE A 169 -2.62 -7.20 -12.44
C ILE A 169 -2.79 -7.09 -13.96
N ILE A 170 -3.90 -7.61 -14.50
CA ILE A 170 -4.19 -7.52 -15.94
C ILE A 170 -4.33 -6.06 -16.37
N LEU A 171 -5.01 -5.22 -15.59
CA LEU A 171 -5.12 -3.78 -15.83
C LEU A 171 -3.73 -3.10 -15.85
N SER A 172 -2.85 -3.44 -14.91
CA SER A 172 -1.47 -2.91 -14.90
C SER A 172 -0.68 -3.33 -16.14
N ILE A 173 -0.79 -4.59 -16.57
CA ILE A 173 -0.15 -5.06 -17.82
C ILE A 173 -0.72 -4.31 -19.03
N LEU A 174 -2.03 -4.05 -19.04
CA LEU A 174 -2.69 -3.33 -20.12
C LEU A 174 -2.22 -1.90 -20.29
N VAL A 175 -1.71 -1.24 -19.24
CA VAL A 175 -1.07 0.09 -19.37
C VAL A 175 0.13 -0.01 -20.32
N PHE A 176 1.01 -0.98 -20.13
CA PHE A 176 2.18 -1.19 -20.99
C PHE A 176 1.80 -1.61 -22.43
N ILE A 177 0.80 -2.49 -22.56
CA ILE A 177 0.26 -2.87 -23.88
C ILE A 177 -0.32 -1.65 -24.58
N SER A 178 -1.08 -0.82 -23.86
CA SER A 178 -1.68 0.41 -24.39
C SER A 178 -0.62 1.40 -24.85
N ARG A 179 0.47 1.56 -24.08
CA ARG A 179 1.63 2.36 -24.49
C ARG A 179 2.24 1.85 -25.80
N PHE A 180 2.47 0.55 -25.92
CA PHE A 180 3.02 -0.04 -27.15
C PHE A 180 2.10 0.19 -28.36
N ILE A 181 0.79 -0.02 -28.19
CA ILE A 181 -0.21 0.23 -29.24
C ILE A 181 -0.27 1.72 -29.58
N TYR A 182 -0.22 2.61 -28.59
CA TYR A 182 -0.24 4.05 -28.82
C TYR A 182 1.00 4.50 -29.61
N ALA A 183 2.18 3.96 -29.30
CA ALA A 183 3.42 4.32 -30.00
C ALA A 183 3.47 3.82 -31.45
N ASN A 184 2.96 2.63 -31.73
CA ASN A 184 3.18 1.95 -33.02
C ASN A 184 1.92 1.85 -33.89
N LEU A 185 0.74 1.79 -33.28
CA LEU A 185 -0.53 1.39 -33.90
C LEU A 185 -1.71 2.23 -33.36
N VAL A 186 -1.58 3.56 -33.34
CA VAL A 186 -2.56 4.51 -32.75
C VAL A 186 -4.01 4.20 -33.14
N LYS A 187 -4.27 3.82 -34.41
CA LYS A 187 -5.62 3.51 -34.91
C LYS A 187 -6.29 2.34 -34.17
N LEU A 188 -5.51 1.45 -33.55
CA LEU A 188 -6.00 0.29 -32.80
C LEU A 188 -6.23 0.59 -31.31
N MET A 189 -6.00 1.83 -30.84
CA MET A 189 -6.14 2.21 -29.43
C MET A 189 -7.54 2.01 -28.84
N PHE A 190 -8.58 1.94 -29.68
CA PHE A 190 -9.93 1.64 -29.20
C PHE A 190 -10.04 0.23 -28.58
N ILE A 191 -9.22 -0.73 -29.03
CA ILE A 191 -9.22 -2.12 -28.53
C ILE A 191 -8.80 -2.17 -27.05
N PRO A 192 -7.60 -1.69 -26.65
CA PRO A 192 -7.20 -1.71 -25.24
C PRO A 192 -8.13 -0.84 -24.38
N ILE A 193 -8.64 0.29 -24.89
CA ILE A 193 -9.61 1.13 -24.15
C ILE A 193 -10.89 0.34 -23.83
N LEU A 194 -11.47 -0.37 -24.81
CA LEU A 194 -12.66 -1.19 -24.59
C LEU A 194 -12.39 -2.30 -23.57
N LEU A 195 -11.23 -2.95 -23.66
CA LEU A 195 -10.84 -4.01 -22.72
C LEU A 195 -10.63 -3.46 -21.30
N ILE A 196 -10.05 -2.27 -21.16
CA ILE A 196 -9.92 -1.57 -19.88
C ILE A 196 -11.29 -1.28 -19.27
N ILE A 197 -12.23 -0.75 -20.06
CA ILE A 197 -13.60 -0.46 -19.59
C ILE A 197 -14.27 -1.75 -19.10
N LEU A 198 -14.15 -2.84 -19.85
CA LEU A 198 -14.68 -4.15 -19.47
C LEU A 198 -14.07 -4.65 -18.14
N LEU A 199 -12.75 -4.57 -18.00
CA LEU A 199 -12.05 -5.03 -16.79
C LEU A 199 -12.34 -4.15 -15.58
N LEU A 200 -12.45 -2.82 -15.76
CA LEU A 200 -12.88 -1.91 -14.70
C LEU A 200 -14.31 -2.22 -14.25
N HIS A 201 -15.21 -2.57 -15.18
CA HIS A 201 -16.56 -3.01 -14.83
C HIS A 201 -16.56 -4.32 -14.02
N ILE A 202 -15.74 -5.30 -14.43
CA ILE A 202 -15.55 -6.56 -13.66
C ILE A 202 -14.98 -6.25 -12.27
N LEU A 203 -13.97 -5.38 -12.19
CA LEU A 203 -13.36 -4.98 -10.93
C LEU A 203 -14.36 -4.27 -10.01
N PHE A 204 -15.20 -3.39 -10.54
CA PHE A 204 -16.28 -2.74 -9.80
C PHE A 204 -17.20 -3.78 -9.15
N LYS A 205 -17.65 -4.77 -9.93
CA LYS A 205 -18.53 -5.83 -9.44
C LYS A 205 -17.87 -6.64 -8.32
N LEU A 206 -16.61 -7.03 -8.51
CA LEU A 206 -15.84 -7.78 -7.50
C LEU A 206 -15.57 -6.93 -6.25
N SER A 207 -15.22 -5.65 -6.41
CA SER A 207 -14.97 -4.71 -5.31
C SER A 207 -16.25 -4.49 -4.48
N HIS A 208 -17.39 -4.30 -5.14
CA HIS A 208 -18.67 -4.17 -4.47
C HIS A 208 -18.98 -5.40 -3.60
N GLN A 209 -18.81 -6.61 -4.14
CA GLN A 209 -18.97 -7.85 -3.38
C GLN A 209 -17.99 -7.93 -2.20
N THR A 210 -16.73 -7.60 -2.43
CA THR A 210 -15.65 -7.60 -1.42
C THR A 210 -15.97 -6.66 -0.26
N ILE A 211 -16.33 -5.40 -0.56
CA ILE A 211 -16.69 -4.38 0.43
C ILE A 211 -17.98 -4.76 1.15
N SER A 212 -18.92 -5.36 0.43
CA SER A 212 -20.19 -5.79 1.02
C SER A 212 -20.03 -6.81 2.15
N ILE A 213 -19.00 -7.65 2.02
CA ILE A 213 -18.59 -8.66 2.99
C ILE A 213 -17.72 -8.02 4.08
N ALA A 214 -16.70 -7.24 3.69
CA ALA A 214 -15.78 -6.60 4.63
C ALA A 214 -16.50 -5.68 5.63
N TYR A 215 -17.62 -5.06 5.22
CA TYR A 215 -18.34 -4.06 6.01
C TYR A 215 -19.82 -4.42 6.23
N LYS A 216 -20.15 -5.72 6.37
CA LYS A 216 -21.54 -6.24 6.48
C LYS A 216 -22.44 -5.49 7.49
N ASN A 217 -21.88 -4.95 8.59
CA ASN A 217 -22.62 -4.26 9.66
C ASN A 217 -22.23 -2.77 9.81
N ASN A 218 -21.65 -2.15 8.78
CA ASN A 218 -21.24 -0.74 8.85
C ASN A 218 -22.22 0.13 8.04
N GLU A 219 -22.81 1.13 8.69
CA GLU A 219 -23.73 2.09 8.06
C GLU A 219 -23.07 2.85 6.89
N HIS A 220 -21.75 3.04 6.94
CA HIS A 220 -20.98 3.74 5.89
C HIS A 220 -20.48 2.83 4.76
N LYS A 221 -21.00 1.60 4.64
CA LYS A 221 -20.57 0.62 3.61
C LYS A 221 -20.73 1.15 2.18
N SER A 222 -21.82 1.84 1.88
CA SER A 222 -22.07 2.40 0.54
C SER A 222 -21.05 3.49 0.20
N MET A 223 -20.84 4.44 1.11
CA MET A 223 -19.86 5.51 0.98
C MET A 223 -18.45 4.94 0.78
N ARG A 224 -18.06 3.93 1.56
CA ARG A 224 -16.76 3.28 1.42
C ARG A 224 -16.60 2.61 0.05
N ASN A 225 -17.66 1.98 -0.46
CA ASN A 225 -17.67 1.39 -1.80
C ASN A 225 -17.38 2.45 -2.88
N TYR A 226 -18.04 3.60 -2.82
CA TYR A 226 -17.78 4.69 -3.76
C TYR A 226 -16.34 5.22 -3.65
N ILE A 227 -15.84 5.43 -2.43
CA ILE A 227 -14.47 5.91 -2.22
C ILE A 227 -13.46 4.93 -2.83
N ASP A 228 -13.54 3.64 -2.48
CA ASP A 228 -12.58 2.63 -2.96
C ASP A 228 -12.58 2.53 -4.50
N ILE A 229 -13.75 2.61 -5.15
CA ILE A 229 -13.87 2.54 -6.61
C ILE A 229 -13.39 3.82 -7.28
N ILE A 230 -13.84 4.99 -6.82
CA ILE A 230 -13.51 6.27 -7.44
C ILE A 230 -12.01 6.52 -7.31
N THR A 231 -11.44 6.27 -6.13
CA THR A 231 -9.99 6.41 -5.92
C THR A 231 -9.23 5.47 -6.85
N PHE A 232 -9.61 4.20 -6.95
CA PHE A 232 -8.97 3.28 -7.88
C PHE A 232 -9.04 3.76 -9.34
N VAL A 233 -10.21 4.19 -9.81
CA VAL A 233 -10.38 4.69 -11.19
C VAL A 233 -9.53 5.93 -11.44
N ILE A 234 -9.50 6.88 -10.51
CA ILE A 234 -8.65 8.07 -10.61
C ILE A 234 -7.18 7.68 -10.68
N GLY A 235 -6.71 6.82 -9.77
CA GLY A 235 -5.33 6.31 -9.77
C GLY A 235 -4.96 5.63 -11.08
N TYR A 236 -5.87 4.81 -11.60
CA TYR A 236 -5.66 4.10 -12.86
C TYR A 236 -5.62 5.07 -14.05
N ILE A 237 -6.48 6.08 -14.09
CA ILE A 237 -6.45 7.12 -15.13
C ILE A 237 -5.12 7.89 -15.08
N ILE A 238 -4.65 8.26 -13.89
CA ILE A 238 -3.35 8.93 -13.72
C ILE A 238 -2.23 8.07 -14.32
N LEU A 239 -2.15 6.80 -13.91
CA LEU A 239 -1.14 5.86 -14.42
C LEU A 239 -1.27 5.65 -15.94
N PHE A 240 -2.49 5.49 -16.45
CA PHE A 240 -2.74 5.26 -17.87
C PHE A 240 -2.32 6.47 -18.71
N CYS A 241 -2.76 7.67 -18.35
CA CYS A 241 -2.42 8.89 -19.08
C CYS A 241 -0.91 9.12 -19.06
N GLU A 242 -0.29 8.90 -17.91
CA GLU A 242 1.13 9.13 -17.75
C GLU A 242 1.98 8.14 -18.57
N GLU A 243 1.73 6.84 -18.44
CA GLU A 243 2.51 5.81 -19.14
C GLU A 243 2.13 5.66 -20.62
N THR A 244 0.91 6.03 -21.02
CA THR A 244 0.46 5.83 -22.41
C THR A 244 0.61 7.10 -23.25
N ILE A 245 0.19 8.27 -22.73
CA ILE A 245 0.08 9.51 -23.50
C ILE A 245 1.29 10.43 -23.29
N PHE A 246 1.74 10.51 -22.03
CA PHE A 246 2.82 11.41 -21.62
C PHE A 246 4.16 10.69 -21.41
N TYR A 247 4.28 9.44 -21.86
CA TYR A 247 5.49 8.67 -21.70
C TYR A 247 6.72 9.43 -22.21
N GLY A 248 7.75 9.55 -21.37
CA GLY A 248 8.98 10.27 -21.66
C GLY A 248 8.86 11.81 -21.75
N LYS A 249 7.66 12.38 -21.59
CA LYS A 249 7.42 13.84 -21.65
C LYS A 249 7.43 14.51 -20.27
N MET A 250 7.17 13.76 -19.19
CA MET A 250 7.09 14.29 -17.83
C MET A 250 8.46 14.54 -17.16
N GLY A 251 9.55 14.05 -17.76
CA GLY A 251 10.91 14.22 -17.23
C GLY A 251 11.00 13.80 -15.76
N TYR A 252 11.55 14.68 -14.92
CA TYR A 252 11.74 14.48 -13.47
C TYR A 252 10.44 14.31 -12.65
N LEU A 253 9.25 14.51 -13.25
CA LEU A 253 7.97 14.28 -12.57
C LEU A 253 7.40 12.88 -12.81
N HIS A 254 7.98 12.10 -13.72
CA HIS A 254 7.51 10.76 -14.11
C HIS A 254 7.24 9.88 -12.87
N ILE A 255 8.28 9.56 -12.10
CA ILE A 255 8.14 8.70 -10.92
C ILE A 255 7.21 9.31 -9.85
N SER A 256 7.23 10.62 -9.66
CA SER A 256 6.34 11.29 -8.70
C SER A 256 4.86 11.09 -9.06
N ILE A 257 4.50 11.18 -10.34
CA ILE A 257 3.12 10.97 -10.82
C ILE A 257 2.73 9.49 -10.69
N LEU A 258 3.64 8.56 -10.99
CA LEU A 258 3.43 7.13 -10.78
C LEU A 258 3.12 6.81 -9.31
N VAL A 259 3.88 7.39 -8.38
CA VAL A 259 3.66 7.22 -6.95
C VAL A 259 2.31 7.78 -6.52
N VAL A 260 1.93 8.97 -7.00
CA VAL A 260 0.59 9.53 -6.75
C VAL A 260 -0.50 8.58 -7.26
N GLY A 261 -0.38 8.07 -8.49
CA GLY A 261 -1.31 7.09 -9.05
C GLY A 261 -1.43 5.82 -8.21
N ALA A 262 -0.31 5.31 -7.69
CA ALA A 262 -0.29 4.12 -6.82
C ALA A 262 -0.94 4.38 -5.45
N ILE A 263 -0.80 5.56 -4.86
CA ILE A 263 -1.43 5.93 -3.57
C ILE A 263 -2.96 5.81 -3.66
N PHE A 264 -3.55 6.13 -4.80
CA PHE A 264 -4.99 5.99 -5.03
C PHE A 264 -5.50 4.55 -4.98
N PHE A 265 -4.63 3.54 -5.01
CA PHE A 265 -5.01 2.12 -4.83
C PHE A 265 -5.02 1.68 -3.37
N VAL A 266 -4.50 2.50 -2.44
CA VAL A 266 -4.42 2.20 -1.00
C VAL A 266 -5.78 1.80 -0.40
N PRO A 267 -6.90 2.49 -0.67
CA PRO A 267 -8.20 2.11 -0.10
C PRO A 267 -8.61 0.67 -0.49
N THR A 268 -8.39 0.29 -1.75
CA THR A 268 -8.67 -1.06 -2.26
C THR A 268 -7.82 -2.12 -1.53
N PHE A 269 -6.52 -1.88 -1.36
CA PHE A 269 -5.64 -2.81 -0.64
C PHE A 269 -5.98 -2.87 0.87
N SER A 270 -6.39 -1.75 1.47
CA SER A 270 -6.85 -1.70 2.86
C SER A 270 -8.09 -2.59 3.09
N THR A 271 -9.06 -2.57 2.17
CA THR A 271 -10.24 -3.46 2.24
C THR A 271 -9.83 -4.93 2.17
N LYS A 272 -8.88 -5.29 1.29
CA LYS A 272 -8.35 -6.67 1.21
C LYS A 272 -7.66 -7.09 2.50
N TYR A 273 -6.90 -6.18 3.12
CA TYR A 273 -6.24 -6.43 4.40
C TYR A 273 -7.24 -6.69 5.53
N ILE A 274 -8.37 -5.96 5.57
CA ILE A 274 -9.45 -6.19 6.54
C ILE A 274 -10.04 -7.59 6.39
N ILE A 275 -10.27 -8.06 5.16
CA ILE A 275 -10.76 -9.42 4.91
C ILE A 275 -9.76 -10.45 5.41
N LYS A 276 -8.47 -10.24 5.15
CA LYS A 276 -7.42 -11.12 5.66
C LYS A 276 -7.42 -11.20 7.19
N LYS A 277 -7.50 -10.06 7.89
CA LYS A 277 -7.60 -10.04 9.36
C LYS A 277 -8.82 -10.81 9.87
N LYS A 278 -9.98 -10.58 9.26
CA LYS A 278 -11.21 -11.33 9.63
C LYS A 278 -11.04 -12.83 9.43
N SER A 279 -10.33 -13.27 8.38
CA SER A 279 -10.04 -14.69 8.18
C SER A 279 -9.07 -15.26 9.22
N GLU A 280 -8.06 -14.48 9.64
CA GLU A 280 -7.15 -14.85 10.74
C GLU A 280 -7.91 -15.00 12.06
N ASP A 281 -8.86 -14.11 12.33
CA ASP A 281 -9.66 -14.15 13.57
C ASP A 281 -10.60 -15.36 13.61
N ILE A 282 -11.24 -15.72 12.49
CA ILE A 282 -12.04 -16.96 12.41
C ILE A 282 -11.16 -18.20 12.61
N TYR A 283 -9.97 -18.23 12.02
CA TYR A 283 -9.03 -19.33 12.23
C TYR A 283 -8.65 -19.46 13.71
N ARG A 284 -8.39 -18.35 14.41
CA ARG A 284 -8.12 -18.37 15.85
C ARG A 284 -9.31 -18.87 16.66
N LYS A 285 -10.54 -18.46 16.32
CA LYS A 285 -11.76 -18.99 16.96
C LYS A 285 -11.85 -20.50 16.79
N TYR A 286 -11.64 -21.00 15.57
CA TYR A 286 -11.64 -22.43 15.27
C TYR A 286 -10.59 -23.20 16.09
N LYS A 287 -9.35 -22.70 16.16
CA LYS A 287 -8.29 -23.33 16.94
C LYS A 287 -8.67 -23.47 18.41
N ARG A 288 -9.32 -22.45 18.98
CA ARG A 288 -9.83 -22.48 20.37
C ARG A 288 -10.99 -23.44 20.59
N CYS A 289 -11.77 -23.78 19.56
CA CYS A 289 -12.88 -24.73 19.68
C CYS A 289 -12.42 -26.20 19.64
N ILE A 290 -11.18 -26.47 19.22
CA ILE A 290 -10.65 -27.83 19.04
C ILE A 290 -9.57 -28.18 20.07
N GLN A 291 -8.99 -27.19 20.73
CA GLN A 291 -8.18 -27.36 21.93
C GLN A 291 -9.06 -27.55 23.15
#